data_AF-A0AAU5DJU7-F1
#
_entry.id   AF-A0AAU5DJU7-F1
#
_cell.length_a   1.000
_cell.length_b   1.000
_cell.length_c   1.000
_cell.angle_alpha   90.00
_cell.angle_beta   90.00
_cell.angle_gamma   90.00
#
_symmetry.space_group_name_H-M   'P 1'
#
loop_
_entity.id
_entity.type
_entity.pdbx_description
1 polymer ?
#
loop_
_entity_poly.entity_id
_entity_poly.type
_entity_poly.pdbx_seq_one_letter_code
_entity_poly.pdbx_strand_id
1 'polypeptide(L)'
;MSRTAPGETMRTRTTTVAALGAALLLAALTACTQSEAQVRAACERALDNNSTLSNRPKACGDVPDDSYRTLLLVYDLRAEGLD
;
A
#
# COMPACT_ATOMS: atom_id res chain seq x y z
N MET A 1 35.98 51.74 10.01
CA MET A 1 34.72 51.29 9.38
C MET A 1 34.91 49.83 8.99
N SER A 2 34.68 48.87 9.90
CA SER A 2 34.93 47.45 9.61
C SER A 2 33.61 46.70 9.50
N ARG A 3 33.39 46.08 8.34
CA ARG A 3 32.17 45.39 7.92
C ARG A 3 32.02 44.02 8.60
N THR A 4 30.79 43.80 9.07
CA THR A 4 29.91 42.61 8.98
C THR A 4 30.48 41.19 9.21
N ALA A 5 29.80 40.49 10.13
CA ALA A 5 29.95 39.09 10.53
C ALA A 5 29.66 38.06 9.41
N PRO A 6 30.10 36.80 9.61
CA PRO A 6 29.35 35.63 9.15
C PRO A 6 29.10 34.64 10.30
N GLY A 7 27.91 34.70 10.89
CA GLY A 7 27.35 33.63 11.71
C GLY A 7 26.49 32.72 10.83
N GLU A 8 27.12 31.96 9.95
CA GLU A 8 26.46 31.16 8.92
C GLU A 8 25.94 29.82 9.49
N THR A 9 24.67 29.82 9.88
CA THR A 9 23.67 28.83 9.48
C THR A 9 23.99 27.33 9.67
N MET A 10 24.49 26.91 10.84
CA MET A 10 24.51 25.49 11.25
C MET A 10 23.26 25.10 12.06
N ARG A 11 22.05 25.40 11.58
CA ARG A 11 20.79 24.95 12.23
C ARG A 11 19.79 24.29 11.29
N THR A 12 20.04 24.30 9.99
CA THR A 12 19.05 23.86 8.98
C THR A 12 19.31 22.44 8.45
N ARG A 13 20.43 21.81 8.80
CA ARG A 13 20.76 20.44 8.33
C ARG A 13 20.22 19.33 9.25
N THR A 14 19.97 19.62 10.52
CA THR A 14 19.48 18.61 11.49
C THR A 14 17.96 18.42 11.41
N THR A 15 17.22 19.45 11.00
CA THR A 15 15.75 19.39 10.87
C THR A 15 15.30 18.64 9.62
N THR A 16 16.09 18.65 8.54
CA THR A 16 15.75 17.95 7.30
C THR A 16 15.83 16.43 7.45
N VAL A 17 16.83 15.92 8.17
CA VAL A 17 17.02 14.47 8.36
C VAL A 17 15.89 13.86 9.22
N ALA A 18 15.43 14.57 10.25
CA ALA A 18 14.30 14.12 11.06
C ALA A 18 12.97 14.08 10.28
N ALA A 19 12.74 15.06 9.41
CA ALA A 19 11.55 15.10 8.55
C ALA A 19 11.55 13.98 7.50
N LEU A 20 12.72 13.68 6.90
CA LEU A 20 12.90 12.56 5.98
C LEU A 20 12.66 11.21 6.68
N GLY A 21 13.20 11.05 7.89
CA GLY A 21 12.97 9.85 8.71
C GLY A 21 11.49 9.66 9.05
N ALA A 22 10.81 10.73 9.46
CA ALA A 22 9.37 10.70 9.73
C ALA A 22 8.55 10.37 8.47
N ALA A 23 8.89 10.94 7.32
CA ALA A 23 8.22 10.66 6.04
C ALA A 23 8.41 9.20 5.58
N LEU A 24 9.60 8.63 5.79
CA LEU A 24 9.87 7.20 5.51
C LEU A 24 9.10 6.27 6.45
N LEU A 25 9.00 6.63 7.74
CA LEU A 25 8.18 5.90 8.72
C LEU A 25 6.68 5.99 8.38
N LEU A 26 6.19 7.18 8.01
CA LEU A 26 4.82 7.39 7.55
C LEU A 26 4.53 6.62 6.26
N ALA A 27 5.47 6.62 5.29
CA ALA A 27 5.35 5.85 4.06
C ALA A 27 5.33 4.34 4.33
N ALA A 28 6.20 3.85 5.22
CA ALA A 28 6.22 2.45 5.65
C ALA A 28 4.94 2.07 6.40
N LEU A 29 4.39 2.96 7.23
CA LEU A 29 3.07 2.75 7.86
C LEU A 29 1.97 2.70 6.79
N THR A 30 1.93 3.62 5.82
CA THR A 30 0.91 3.58 4.75
C THR A 30 1.00 2.36 3.85
N ALA A 31 2.21 1.85 3.61
CA ALA A 31 2.43 0.59 2.90
C ALA A 31 2.03 -0.64 3.74
N CYS A 32 2.06 -0.51 5.07
CA CYS A 32 1.70 -1.56 6.03
C CYS A 32 0.25 -1.45 6.56
N THR A 33 -0.52 -0.43 6.15
CA THR A 33 -1.87 -0.14 6.68
C THR A 33 -2.93 -0.08 5.59
N GLN A 34 -2.76 -0.75 4.44
CA GLN A 34 -3.96 -1.10 3.68
C GLN A 34 -4.80 -2.00 4.58
N SER A 35 -5.86 -1.43 5.15
CA SER A 35 -6.85 -2.20 5.91
C SER A 35 -7.25 -3.42 5.09
N GLU A 36 -7.44 -4.58 5.72
CA GLU A 36 -7.79 -5.84 5.03
C GLU A 36 -8.96 -5.65 4.04
N ALA A 37 -9.89 -4.75 4.34
CA ALA A 37 -10.97 -4.36 3.45
C ALA A 37 -10.50 -3.70 2.13
N GLN A 38 -9.47 -2.86 2.16
CA GLN A 38 -8.89 -2.24 0.96
C GLN A 38 -8.12 -3.27 0.12
N VAL A 39 -7.34 -4.14 0.77
CA VAL A 39 -6.62 -5.23 0.07
C VAL A 39 -7.62 -6.17 -0.60
N ARG A 40 -8.68 -6.54 0.13
CA ARG A 40 -9.76 -7.38 -0.40
C ARG A 40 -10.49 -6.71 -1.56
N ALA A 41 -10.88 -5.44 -1.43
CA ALA A 41 -11.56 -4.73 -2.50
C ALA A 41 -10.68 -4.55 -3.76
N ALA A 42 -9.37 -4.35 -3.57
CA ALA A 42 -8.41 -4.31 -4.67
C ALA A 42 -8.30 -5.68 -5.36
N CYS A 43 -8.29 -6.77 -4.59
CA CYS A 43 -8.30 -8.14 -5.11
C CYS A 43 -9.60 -8.45 -5.87
N GLU A 44 -10.77 -8.12 -5.31
CA GLU A 44 -12.07 -8.31 -5.95
C GLU A 44 -12.16 -7.62 -7.32
N ARG A 45 -11.62 -6.40 -7.43
CA ARG A 45 -11.55 -5.66 -8.71
C ARG A 45 -10.56 -6.23 -9.71
N ALA A 46 -9.55 -6.96 -9.24
CA ALA A 46 -8.53 -7.56 -10.07
C ALA A 46 -8.89 -8.98 -10.53
N LEU A 47 -9.99 -9.57 -10.01
CA LEU A 47 -10.49 -10.86 -10.45
C LEU A 47 -11.10 -10.77 -11.86
N ASP A 48 -10.74 -11.76 -12.67
CA ASP A 48 -11.18 -11.92 -14.05
C ASP A 48 -11.33 -13.42 -14.40
N ASN A 49 -11.84 -13.75 -15.59
CA ASN A 49 -12.06 -15.13 -16.03
C ASN A 49 -10.77 -15.99 -16.10
N ASN A 50 -9.59 -15.37 -16.12
CA ASN A 50 -8.31 -16.08 -16.10
C ASN A 50 -7.76 -16.28 -14.66
N SER A 51 -8.41 -15.69 -13.66
CA SER A 51 -8.00 -15.78 -12.26
C SER A 51 -8.28 -17.19 -11.71
N THR A 52 -7.24 -17.86 -11.22
CA THR A 52 -7.33 -19.21 -10.62
C THR A 52 -6.43 -19.31 -9.41
N LEU A 53 -6.49 -20.41 -8.65
CA LEU A 53 -5.58 -20.66 -7.54
C LEU A 53 -4.10 -20.66 -7.96
N SER A 54 -3.81 -21.06 -9.20
CA SER A 54 -2.46 -21.08 -9.76
C SER A 54 -2.11 -19.83 -10.56
N ASN A 55 -3.10 -19.02 -10.94
CA ASN A 55 -2.93 -17.75 -11.65
C ASN A 55 -3.56 -16.60 -10.85
N ARG A 56 -2.88 -16.25 -9.76
CA ARG A 56 -3.36 -15.26 -8.80
C ARG A 56 -2.99 -13.83 -9.22
N PRO A 57 -3.94 -12.89 -9.27
CA PRO A 57 -3.64 -11.50 -9.53
C PRO A 57 -2.70 -10.92 -8.46
N LYS A 58 -1.78 -10.04 -8.88
CA LYS A 58 -0.82 -9.41 -7.96
C LYS A 58 -1.51 -8.65 -6.82
N ALA A 59 -2.66 -8.02 -7.10
CA ALA A 59 -3.48 -7.32 -6.12
C ALA A 59 -4.06 -8.23 -5.03
N CYS A 60 -4.12 -9.54 -5.27
CA CYS A 60 -4.54 -10.55 -4.31
C CYS A 60 -3.38 -11.16 -3.53
N GLY A 61 -2.13 -10.72 -3.75
CA GLY A 61 -0.94 -11.31 -3.12
C GLY A 61 -0.95 -11.27 -1.60
N ASP A 62 -1.48 -10.18 -1.03
CA ASP A 62 -1.62 -9.96 0.42
C ASP A 62 -2.92 -10.51 1.01
N VAL A 63 -3.79 -11.14 0.19
CA VAL A 63 -5.00 -11.81 0.67
C VAL A 63 -4.63 -13.23 1.16
N PRO A 64 -5.15 -13.72 2.29
CA PRO A 64 -4.95 -15.10 2.70
C PRO A 64 -5.59 -16.09 1.70
N ASP A 65 -5.02 -17.28 1.58
CA ASP A 65 -5.44 -18.28 0.58
C ASP A 65 -6.92 -18.68 0.72
N ASP A 66 -7.37 -18.88 1.96
CA ASP A 66 -8.76 -19.24 2.28
C ASP A 66 -9.76 -18.14 1.89
N SER A 67 -9.40 -16.87 2.16
CA SER A 67 -10.17 -15.73 1.72
C SER A 67 -10.21 -15.62 0.20
N TYR A 68 -9.10 -15.89 -0.48
CA TYR A 68 -9.05 -15.84 -1.94
C TYR A 68 -9.86 -16.93 -2.62
N ARG A 69 -9.89 -18.14 -2.05
CA ARG A 69 -10.82 -19.19 -2.46
C ARG A 69 -12.26 -18.76 -2.37
N THR A 70 -12.63 -18.10 -1.27
CA THR A 70 -13.97 -17.54 -1.09
C THR A 70 -14.26 -16.47 -2.14
N LEU A 71 -13.31 -15.58 -2.43
CA LEU A 71 -13.47 -14.55 -3.46
C LEU A 71 -13.65 -15.14 -4.87
N LEU A 72 -12.89 -16.18 -5.23
CA LEU A 72 -13.05 -16.89 -6.50
C LEU A 72 -14.43 -17.53 -6.61
N LEU A 73 -14.92 -18.17 -5.55
CA LEU A 73 -16.26 -18.76 -5.53
C LEU A 73 -17.34 -17.69 -5.71
N VAL A 74 -17.25 -16.58 -4.97
CA VAL A 74 -18.21 -15.47 -5.09
C VAL A 74 -18.16 -14.84 -6.48
N TYR A 75 -16.98 -14.73 -7.09
CA TYR A 75 -16.83 -14.24 -8.45
C TYR A 75 -17.53 -15.16 -9.46
N ASP A 76 -17.32 -16.48 -9.34
CA ASP A 76 -17.93 -17.48 -10.22
C ASP A 76 -19.47 -17.46 -10.12
N LEU A 77 -20.00 -17.48 -8.89
CA LEU A 77 -21.44 -17.37 -8.64
C LEU A 77 -22.04 -16.08 -9.24
N ARG A 78 -21.35 -14.96 -9.08
CA ARG A 78 -21.79 -13.67 -9.64
C ARG A 78 -21.74 -13.66 -11.16
N ALA A 79 -20.78 -14.35 -11.78
CA ALA A 79 -20.71 -14.55 -13.23
C ALA A 79 -21.86 -15.41 -13.76
N GLU A 80 -22.35 -16.36 -12.94
CA GLU A 80 -23.54 -17.17 -13.22
C GLU A 80 -24.87 -16.44 -12.93
N GLY A 81 -24.82 -15.23 -12.37
CA GLY A 81 -26.02 -14.46 -11.98
C GLY A 81 -26.67 -14.91 -10.68
N LEU A 82 -25.92 -15.64 -9.84
CA LEU A 82 -26.29 -16.07 -8.50
C LEU A 82 -25.65 -15.09 -7.48
N ASP A 83 -26.34 -14.01 -7.12
CA ASP A 83 -25.94 -13.06 -6.06
C ASP A 83 -26.99 -12.98 -4.94
#